data_AF-A0A356Z623-F1
#
_entry.id   AF-A0A356Z623-F1
#
_cell.length_a   1.000
_cell.length_b   1.000
_cell.length_c   1.000
_cell.angle_alpha   90.00
_cell.angle_beta   90.00
_cell.angle_gamma   90.00
#
_symmetry.space_group_name_H-M   'P 1'
#
loop_
_entity.id
_entity.type
_entity.pdbx_description
1 polymer ?
#
loop_
_entity_poly.entity_id
_entity_poly.type
_entity_poly.pdbx_seq_one_letter_code
_entity_poly.pdbx_strand_id
1 'polypeptide(L)'
;MRPSVAKLLNKTWAPVFYEQVFCKINEDLFAPMYSLDNGRPNTPVNILMSLEILKHMFGYNDQELLEQFYFNFQVNYALGIRNLGE
;
A
#
# COMPACT_ATOMS: atom_id res chain seq x y z
N MET A 1 -17.13 -1.49 4.53
CA MET A 1 -17.31 -1.70 3.07
C MET A 1 -18.59 -2.50 2.81
N ARG A 2 -19.43 -2.12 1.82
CA ARG A 2 -20.62 -2.92 1.46
C ARG A 2 -20.20 -4.31 0.94
N PRO A 3 -20.89 -5.41 1.32
CA PRO A 3 -20.48 -6.78 0.94
C PRO A 3 -20.37 -7.02 -0.57
N SER A 4 -21.17 -6.34 -1.39
CA SER A 4 -21.11 -6.41 -2.85
C SER A 4 -19.81 -5.83 -3.42
N VAL A 5 -19.33 -4.71 -2.86
CA VAL A 5 -18.08 -4.06 -3.27
C VAL A 5 -16.88 -4.91 -2.89
N ALA A 6 -16.88 -5.50 -1.69
CA ALA A 6 -15.83 -6.42 -1.26
C ALA A 6 -15.71 -7.64 -2.20
N LYS A 7 -16.84 -8.19 -2.66
CA LYS A 7 -16.85 -9.32 -3.61
C LYS A 7 -16.29 -8.94 -4.98
N LEU A 8 -16.54 -7.71 -5.45
CA LEU A 8 -15.96 -7.21 -6.71
C LEU A 8 -14.46 -6.99 -6.55
N LEU A 9 -14.03 -6.41 -5.44
CA LEU A 9 -12.63 -6.12 -5.18
C LEU A 9 -11.79 -7.40 -4.99
N ASN A 10 -12.36 -8.46 -4.42
CA ASN A 10 -11.71 -9.76 -4.33
C ASN A 10 -11.38 -10.40 -5.69
N LYS A 11 -11.97 -9.91 -6.80
CA LYS A 11 -11.69 -10.40 -8.15
C LYS A 11 -10.63 -9.56 -8.89
N THR A 12 -10.08 -8.54 -8.26
CA THR A 12 -9.08 -7.66 -8.90
C THR A 12 -7.66 -8.10 -8.55
N TRP A 13 -6.66 -7.33 -8.99
CA TRP A 13 -5.24 -7.57 -8.68
C TRP A 13 -4.90 -7.22 -7.22
N ALA A 14 -5.70 -6.37 -6.56
CA ALA A 14 -5.37 -5.80 -5.27
C ALA A 14 -5.22 -6.82 -4.12
N PRO A 15 -6.09 -7.84 -3.97
CA PRO A 15 -5.90 -8.88 -2.96
C PRO A 15 -4.63 -9.69 -3.17
N VAL A 16 -4.31 -10.02 -4.42
CA VAL A 16 -3.08 -10.76 -4.76
C VAL A 16 -1.86 -9.93 -4.40
N PHE A 17 -1.85 -8.64 -4.75
CA PHE A 17 -0.77 -7.74 -4.37
C PHE A 17 -0.64 -7.62 -2.85
N TYR A 18 -1.75 -7.49 -2.13
CA TYR A 18 -1.74 -7.42 -0.67
C TYR A 18 -1.08 -8.67 -0.05
N GLU A 19 -1.51 -9.86 -0.46
CA GLU A 19 -1.04 -11.12 0.12
C GLU A 19 0.40 -11.48 -0.29
N GLN A 20 0.74 -11.25 -1.56
CA GLN A 20 1.99 -11.75 -2.15
C GLN A 20 3.11 -10.71 -2.16
N VAL A 21 2.79 -9.41 -2.10
CA VAL A 21 3.77 -8.32 -2.12
C VAL A 21 3.74 -7.57 -0.79
N PHE A 22 2.65 -6.88 -0.46
CA PHE A 22 2.58 -6.00 0.71
C PHE A 22 2.91 -6.73 2.01
N CYS A 23 2.24 -7.86 2.29
CA CYS A 23 2.47 -8.68 3.47
C CYS A 23 3.82 -9.41 3.51
N LYS A 24 4.58 -9.41 2.40
CA LYS A 24 5.87 -10.09 2.29
C LYS A 24 7.06 -9.13 2.36
N ILE A 25 6.83 -7.83 2.39
CA ILE A 25 7.90 -6.85 2.59
C ILE A 25 8.46 -6.99 4.01
N ASN A 26 9.73 -7.37 4.09
CA ASN A 26 10.45 -7.47 5.35
C ASN A 26 10.95 -6.08 5.79
N GLU A 27 10.22 -5.43 6.69
CA GLU A 27 10.58 -4.10 7.22
C GLU A 27 11.85 -4.13 8.08
N ASP A 28 12.27 -5.28 8.63
CA ASP A 28 13.47 -5.38 9.47
C ASP A 28 14.75 -5.08 8.68
N LEU A 29 14.72 -5.22 7.35
CA LEU A 29 15.83 -4.82 6.47
C LEU A 29 16.13 -3.31 6.58
N PHE A 30 15.15 -2.52 7.00
CA PHE A 30 15.23 -1.07 7.13
C PHE A 30 15.56 -0.65 8.57
N ALA A 31 15.61 -1.60 9.52
CA ALA A 31 15.91 -1.34 10.93
C ALA A 31 17.21 -0.53 11.15
N PRO A 32 18.33 -0.78 10.42
CA PRO A 32 19.55 0.01 10.58
C PRO A 32 19.41 1.49 10.20
N MET A 33 18.36 1.87 9.48
CA MET A 33 18.10 3.26 9.08
C MET A 33 17.30 4.04 10.14
N TYR A 34 16.79 3.37 11.17
CA TYR A 34 16.07 4.03 12.25
C TYR A 34 17.01 4.43 13.37
N SER A 35 16.77 5.63 13.91
CA SER A 35 17.40 6.04 15.16
C SER A 35 16.79 5.24 16.32
N LEU A 36 17.63 4.72 17.20
CA LEU A 36 17.18 4.06 18.43
C LEU A 36 16.51 5.05 19.40
N ASP A 37 16.92 6.32 19.33
CA ASP A 37 16.62 7.33 20.36
C ASP A 37 15.61 8.40 19.90
N ASN A 38 15.20 8.39 18.61
CA ASN A 38 14.36 9.44 18.06
C ASN A 38 13.26 8.88 17.13
N GLY A 39 12.18 8.37 17.74
CA GLY A 39 10.89 8.06 17.10
C GLY A 39 10.89 6.95 16.03
N ARG A 40 9.74 6.28 15.86
CA ARG A 40 9.48 5.46 14.67
C ARG A 40 9.16 6.36 13.46
N PRO A 41 9.42 5.94 12.21
CA PRO A 41 8.99 6.70 11.04
C PRO A 41 7.47 6.93 11.04
N ASN A 42 7.04 8.13 10.62
CA ASN A 42 5.62 8.51 10.53
C ASN A 42 4.81 7.66 9.52
N THR A 43 5.47 6.89 8.64
CA THR A 43 4.81 6.04 7.64
C THR A 43 5.49 4.67 7.60
N PRO A 44 4.71 3.56 7.68
CA PRO A 44 5.24 2.21 7.51
C PRO A 44 6.02 2.04 6.20
N VAL A 45 7.17 1.35 6.25
CA VAL A 45 8.04 1.21 5.06
C VAL A 45 7.40 0.32 4.01
N ASN A 46 6.62 -0.68 4.41
CA ASN A 46 5.88 -1.52 3.48
C ASN A 46 4.93 -0.72 2.57
N ILE A 47 4.35 0.39 3.05
CA ILE A 47 3.54 1.30 2.23
C ILE A 47 4.41 2.03 1.21
N LEU A 48 5.54 2.61 1.64
CA LEU A 48 6.46 3.34 0.75
C LEU A 48 7.02 2.43 -0.36
N MET A 49 7.48 1.24 0.01
CA MET A 49 7.97 0.25 -0.94
C MET A 49 6.88 -0.23 -1.90
N SER A 50 5.67 -0.42 -1.39
CA SER A 50 4.55 -0.81 -2.25
C SER A 50 4.16 0.28 -3.23
N LEU A 51 4.18 1.56 -2.82
CA LEU A 51 3.93 2.69 -3.71
C LEU A 51 4.97 2.77 -4.83
N GLU A 52 6.25 2.56 -4.51
CA GLU A 52 7.30 2.51 -5.53
C GLU A 52 7.07 1.37 -6.52
N ILE A 53 6.71 0.17 -6.04
CA ILE A 53 6.38 -0.97 -6.93
C ILE A 53 5.17 -0.64 -7.81
N LEU A 54 4.10 -0.07 -7.24
CA LEU A 54 2.89 0.30 -7.96
C LEU A 54 3.16 1.34 -9.04
N LYS A 55 4.03 2.32 -8.74
CA LYS A 55 4.49 3.33 -9.70
C LYS A 55 5.06 2.68 -10.95
N HIS A 56 6.00 1.76 -10.78
CA HIS A 56 6.63 1.05 -11.92
C HIS A 56 5.69 0.04 -12.58
N MET A 57 4.88 -0.67 -11.80
CA MET A 57 3.95 -1.69 -12.32
C MET A 57 2.90 -1.10 -13.26
N PHE A 58 2.46 0.14 -13.01
CA PHE A 58 1.47 0.83 -13.83
C PHE A 58 2.04 1.98 -14.67
N GLY A 59 3.34 2.26 -14.58
CA GLY A 59 4.00 3.33 -15.32
C GLY A 59 3.57 4.73 -14.91
N TYR A 60 3.22 4.93 -13.64
CA TYR A 60 2.79 6.23 -13.12
C TYR A 60 3.96 7.19 -12.93
N ASN A 61 3.71 8.48 -13.16
CA ASN A 61 4.52 9.54 -12.58
C ASN A 61 4.13 9.80 -11.11
N ASP A 62 4.89 10.65 -10.40
CA ASP A 62 4.65 10.90 -8.97
C ASP A 62 3.29 11.55 -8.67
N GLN A 63 2.82 12.44 -9.55
CA GLN A 63 1.52 13.07 -9.38
C GLN A 63 0.40 12.04 -9.54
N GLU A 64 0.46 11.21 -10.59
CA GLU A 64 -0.51 10.14 -10.84
C GLU A 64 -0.51 9.12 -9.69
N LEU A 65 0.67 8.75 -9.19
CA LEU A 65 0.78 7.82 -8.05
C LEU A 65 0.05 8.37 -6.81
N LEU A 66 0.21 9.67 -6.51
CA LEU A 66 -0.48 10.31 -5.40
C LEU A 66 -2.01 10.32 -5.63
N GLU A 67 -2.47 10.65 -6.83
CA GLU A 67 -3.89 10.60 -7.16
C GLU A 67 -4.46 9.19 -7.00
N GLN A 68 -3.75 8.16 -7.47
CA GLN A 68 -4.15 6.77 -7.27
C GLN A 68 -4.15 6.38 -5.80
N PHE A 69 -3.15 6.80 -5.02
CA PHE A 69 -3.11 6.54 -3.58
C PHE A 69 -4.31 7.15 -2.86
N TYR A 70 -4.67 8.41 -3.14
CA TYR A 70 -5.77 9.08 -2.47
C TYR A 70 -7.15 8.59 -2.87
N PHE A 71 -7.36 8.22 -4.14
CA PHE A 71 -8.70 8.02 -4.67
C PHE A 71 -9.00 6.60 -5.19
N ASN A 72 -7.99 5.74 -5.37
CA ASN A 72 -8.20 4.39 -5.88
C ASN A 72 -8.36 3.38 -4.73
N PHE A 73 -9.57 2.83 -4.59
CA PHE A 73 -9.87 1.80 -3.57
C PHE A 73 -9.09 0.50 -3.75
N GLN A 74 -8.72 0.13 -4.98
CA GLN A 74 -7.90 -1.06 -5.22
C GLN A 74 -6.48 -0.86 -4.71
N VAL A 75 -5.90 0.33 -4.95
CA VAL A 75 -4.58 0.69 -4.41
C VAL A 75 -4.63 0.70 -2.88
N ASN A 76 -5.62 1.34 -2.28
CA ASN A 76 -5.77 1.36 -0.83
C ASN A 76 -5.89 -0.05 -0.24
N TYR A 77 -6.68 -0.93 -0.86
CA TYR A 77 -6.78 -2.31 -0.43
C TYR A 77 -5.46 -3.07 -0.56
N ALA A 78 -4.75 -2.89 -1.68
CA ALA A 78 -3.44 -3.48 -1.91
C ALA A 78 -2.41 -3.06 -0.85
N LEU A 79 -2.56 -1.85 -0.29
CA LEU A 79 -1.75 -1.28 0.78
C LEU A 79 -2.28 -1.58 2.19
N GLY A 80 -3.30 -2.44 2.33
CA GLY A 80 -3.90 -2.76 3.63
C GLY A 80 -4.75 -1.65 4.26
N ILE A 81 -5.01 -0.57 3.53
CA ILE A 81 -5.82 0.56 3.99
C ILE A 81 -7.30 0.24 3.73
N ARG A 82 -8.02 -0.12 4.80
CA ARG A 82 -9.42 -0.59 4.72
C ARG A 82 -10.48 0.44 5.14
N ASN A 83 -10.05 1.53 5.77
CA ASN A 83 -10.92 2.58 6.33
C ASN A 83 -10.60 3.94 5.69
N LEU A 84 -11.16 4.20 4.51
CA LEU A 84 -11.28 5.56 3.97
C LEU A 84 -12.77 5.81 3.75
N GLY A 85 -13.44 6.30 4.79
CA GLY A 85 -14.87 6.66 4.76
C GLY A 85 -15.76 5.94 5.79
N GLU A 86 -15.43 6.04 7.07
CA GLU A 86 -16.45 6.45 8.06
C GLU A 86 -16.50 7.97 8.10
#